data_AF-A0A355CJ14-F1
#
_entry.id   AF-A0A355CJ14-F1
#
_cell.length_a   1.000
_cell.length_b   1.000
_cell.length_c   1.000
_cell.angle_alpha   90.00
_cell.angle_beta   90.00
_cell.angle_gamma   90.00
#
_symmetry.space_group_name_H-M   'P 1'
#
loop_
_entity.id
_entity.type
_entity.pdbx_description
1 polymer ?
#
loop_
_entity_poly.entity_id
_entity_poly.type
_entity_poly.pdbx_seq_one_letter_code
_entity_poly.pdbx_strand_id
1 'polypeptide(L)'
;ENKAPVFWTPNVCITEQKIVGKGNHVKLTVSQTGKIPASLQGIAWRWGEYFPLPRLVDIAYRLRENTFNGKTSVQLELLGIRLPASLANSLPLVSGQAEFDLGDRTYACSLSRSGDFQELRIRNSQGLVLAIQPGQKTGLLGNNRENAQEVDVSRPFFENLIQAALRALGI
;
A
#
# COMPACT_ATOMS: atom_id res chain seq x y z
N GLU A 1 -0.82 26.57 19.59
CA GLU A 1 -1.70 25.55 20.19
C GLU A 1 -0.99 24.20 20.18
N ASN A 2 -1.02 23.44 21.28
CA ASN A 2 -0.33 22.15 21.39
C ASN A 2 -1.34 21.00 21.19
N LYS A 3 -1.30 20.35 20.01
CA LYS A 3 -2.24 19.27 19.68
C LYS A 3 -1.91 18.01 20.46
N ALA A 4 -2.94 17.22 20.81
CA ALA A 4 -2.75 15.92 21.44
C ALA A 4 -1.83 15.01 20.59
N PRO A 5 -0.92 14.25 21.22
CA PRO A 5 0.03 13.41 20.50
C PRO A 5 -0.70 12.33 19.69
N VAL A 6 -0.16 12.03 18.51
CA VAL A 6 -0.60 10.93 17.66
C VAL A 6 0.46 9.85 17.72
N PHE A 7 0.04 8.64 18.08
CA PHE A 7 0.89 7.47 18.16
C PHE A 7 0.71 6.61 16.91
N TRP A 8 1.76 5.87 16.57
CA TRP A 8 1.74 4.89 15.50
C TRP A 8 2.21 3.55 16.01
N THR A 9 1.56 2.47 15.59
CA THR A 9 1.96 1.10 15.96
C THR A 9 1.81 0.17 14.76
N PRO A 10 2.88 -0.55 14.36
CA PRO A 10 2.82 -1.47 13.24
C PRO A 10 2.31 -2.86 13.63
N ASN A 11 1.90 -3.64 12.63
CA ASN A 11 1.58 -5.07 12.75
C ASN A 11 0.58 -5.38 13.87
N VAL A 12 -0.52 -4.63 13.86
CA VAL A 12 -1.63 -4.79 14.79
C VAL A 12 -2.70 -5.67 14.18
N CYS A 13 -3.15 -6.65 14.96
CA CYS A 13 -4.25 -7.53 14.61
C CYS A 13 -5.57 -6.94 15.08
N ILE A 14 -6.54 -6.76 14.18
CA ILE A 14 -7.94 -6.54 14.53
C ILE A 14 -8.54 -7.91 14.87
N THR A 15 -8.84 -8.14 16.13
CA THR A 15 -9.42 -9.40 16.62
C THR A 15 -10.94 -9.38 16.58
N GLU A 16 -11.55 -8.20 16.75
CA GLU A 16 -12.98 -7.99 16.72
C GLU A 16 -13.29 -6.64 16.07
N GLN A 17 -14.40 -6.55 15.34
CA GLN A 17 -14.90 -5.28 14.82
C GLN A 17 -16.41 -5.34 14.61
N LYS A 18 -17.06 -4.18 14.76
CA LYS A 18 -18.49 -4.00 14.51
C LYS A 18 -18.82 -2.57 14.12
N ILE A 19 -19.89 -2.42 13.34
CA ILE A 19 -20.51 -1.15 13.05
C ILE A 19 -21.29 -0.64 14.29
N VAL A 20 -21.15 0.64 14.63
CA VAL A 20 -21.92 1.33 15.68
C VAL A 20 -22.39 2.70 15.20
N GLY A 21 -23.27 3.36 15.96
CA GLY A 21 -23.73 4.72 15.64
C GLY A 21 -24.52 4.78 14.33
N LYS A 22 -25.52 3.90 14.17
CA LYS A 22 -26.40 3.80 12.97
C LYS A 22 -25.65 3.60 11.65
N GLY A 23 -24.58 2.81 11.64
CA GLY A 23 -23.85 2.56 10.39
C GLY A 23 -22.60 3.40 10.20
N ASN A 24 -22.39 4.45 11.00
CA ASN A 24 -21.40 5.47 10.67
C ASN A 24 -20.00 5.19 11.24
N HIS A 25 -19.86 4.36 12.27
CA HIS A 25 -18.59 4.21 12.99
C HIS A 25 -18.20 2.76 13.13
N VAL A 26 -16.89 2.50 13.23
CA VAL A 26 -16.37 1.15 13.49
C VAL A 26 -15.81 1.11 14.90
N LYS A 27 -16.37 0.24 15.75
CA LYS A 27 -15.78 -0.13 17.04
C LYS A 27 -14.99 -1.42 16.83
N LEU A 28 -13.77 -1.47 17.35
CA LEU A 28 -12.86 -2.60 17.15
C LEU A 28 -12.07 -2.93 18.42
N THR A 29 -11.56 -4.15 18.46
CA THR A 29 -10.59 -4.61 19.46
C THR A 29 -9.32 -4.99 18.70
N VAL A 30 -8.19 -4.49 19.18
CA VAL A 30 -6.87 -4.74 18.58
C VAL A 30 -5.91 -5.40 19.56
N SER A 31 -4.99 -6.20 19.03
CA SER A 31 -3.88 -6.79 19.76
C SER A 31 -2.58 -6.68 18.96
N GLN A 32 -1.45 -6.58 19.65
CA GLN A 32 -0.15 -6.57 18.99
C GLN A 32 0.36 -8.01 18.80
N THR A 33 0.79 -8.36 17.59
CA THR A 33 1.33 -9.70 17.28
C THR A 33 2.54 -10.01 18.16
N GLY A 34 2.57 -11.18 18.80
CA GLY A 34 3.71 -11.65 19.61
C GLY A 34 3.78 -11.09 21.04
N LYS A 35 2.81 -10.27 21.47
CA LYS A 35 2.68 -9.82 22.85
C LYS A 35 1.30 -10.17 23.42
N ILE A 36 1.28 -10.96 24.49
CA ILE A 36 0.13 -11.17 25.38
C ILE A 36 0.44 -10.36 26.66
N PRO A 37 -0.49 -9.58 27.25
CA PRO A 37 -1.95 -9.67 27.17
C PRO A 37 -2.71 -8.37 26.79
N ALA A 38 -2.08 -7.31 26.29
CA ALA A 38 -2.78 -6.04 26.09
C ALA A 38 -3.61 -6.01 24.79
N SER A 39 -4.85 -6.49 24.85
CA SER A 39 -5.87 -6.09 23.88
C SER A 39 -6.49 -4.75 24.29
N LEU A 40 -6.72 -3.87 23.31
CA LEU A 40 -7.28 -2.54 23.53
C LEU A 40 -8.48 -2.32 22.63
N GLN A 41 -9.51 -1.69 23.18
CA GLN A 41 -10.64 -1.26 22.39
C GLN A 41 -10.32 0.05 21.68
N GLY A 42 -10.83 0.19 20.47
CA GLY A 42 -10.74 1.40 19.68
C GLY A 42 -12.05 1.76 18.99
N ILE A 43 -12.12 3.01 18.55
CA ILE A 43 -13.20 3.53 17.72
C ILE A 43 -12.60 4.32 16.55
N ALA A 44 -13.13 4.05 15.36
CA ALA A 44 -12.85 4.80 14.15
C ALA A 44 -14.12 5.54 13.73
N TRP A 45 -14.10 6.85 13.92
CA TRP A 45 -15.24 7.71 13.63
C TRP A 45 -15.43 7.89 12.13
N ARG A 46 -16.68 7.82 11.68
CA ARG A 46 -17.09 8.00 10.27
C ARG A 46 -16.50 6.98 9.30
N TRP A 47 -16.12 5.81 9.79
CA TRP A 47 -15.47 4.75 8.99
C TRP A 47 -16.42 3.62 8.57
N GLY A 48 -17.74 3.85 8.67
CA GLY A 48 -18.74 2.85 8.31
C GLY A 48 -18.55 2.22 6.93
N GLU A 49 -18.19 3.04 5.94
CA GLU A 49 -17.99 2.61 4.55
C GLU A 49 -16.72 1.75 4.35
N TYR A 50 -15.77 1.78 5.28
CA TYR A 50 -14.54 0.99 5.22
C TYR A 50 -14.66 -0.35 5.95
N PHE A 51 -15.84 -0.68 6.50
CA PHE A 51 -16.05 -1.94 7.19
C PHE A 51 -16.29 -3.09 6.19
N PRO A 52 -15.71 -4.29 6.42
CA PRO A 52 -14.77 -4.63 7.50
C PRO A 52 -13.34 -4.13 7.20
N LEU A 53 -12.64 -3.68 8.24
CA LEU A 53 -11.23 -3.33 8.14
C LEU A 53 -10.35 -4.59 8.00
N PRO A 54 -9.21 -4.53 7.31
CA PRO A 54 -8.29 -5.66 7.19
C PRO A 54 -7.79 -6.18 8.53
N ARG A 55 -7.60 -7.50 8.64
CA ARG A 55 -7.21 -8.16 9.90
C ARG A 55 -5.85 -7.72 10.45
N LEU A 56 -4.86 -7.48 9.59
CA LEU A 56 -3.51 -7.06 9.98
C LEU A 56 -3.22 -5.69 9.37
N VAL A 57 -2.97 -4.69 10.21
CA VAL A 57 -2.81 -3.29 9.82
C VAL A 57 -1.74 -2.60 10.67
N ASP A 58 -1.17 -1.53 10.15
CA ASP A 58 -0.54 -0.52 10.99
C ASP A 58 -1.58 0.55 11.32
N ILE A 59 -1.57 1.05 12.55
CA ILE A 59 -2.57 2.00 13.05
C ILE A 59 -1.92 3.31 13.50
N ALA A 60 -2.60 4.43 13.26
CA ALA A 60 -2.32 5.72 13.85
C ALA A 60 -3.50 6.14 14.75
N TYR A 61 -3.22 6.55 15.99
CA TYR A 61 -4.27 6.76 16.99
C TYR A 61 -3.92 7.81 18.06
N ARG A 62 -4.95 8.28 18.76
CA ARG A 62 -4.83 9.00 20.03
C ARG A 62 -5.30 8.09 21.17
N LEU A 63 -4.68 8.27 22.34
CA LEU A 63 -5.19 7.67 23.58
C LEU A 63 -6.31 8.54 24.13
N ARG A 64 -7.43 7.91 24.47
CA ARG A 64 -8.58 8.54 25.11
C ARG A 64 -8.93 7.79 26.38
N GLU A 65 -9.42 8.52 27.37
CA GLU A 65 -10.08 7.94 28.51
C GLU A 65 -11.54 7.65 28.16
N ASN A 66 -12.04 6.48 28.53
CA ASN A 66 -13.44 6.12 28.41
C ASN A 66 -13.97 5.70 29.78
N THR A 67 -14.87 6.51 30.34
CA THR A 67 -15.53 6.23 31.61
C THR A 67 -16.96 5.76 31.35
N PHE A 68 -17.26 4.51 31.68
CA PHE A 68 -18.60 3.94 31.54
C PHE A 68 -18.94 3.08 32.77
N ASN A 69 -20.13 3.29 33.34
CA ASN A 69 -20.57 2.64 34.59
C ASN A 69 -19.52 2.69 35.71
N GLY A 70 -18.87 3.84 35.90
CA GLY A 70 -17.85 4.04 36.94
C GLY A 70 -16.52 3.32 36.69
N LYS A 71 -16.35 2.63 35.56
CA LYS A 71 -15.06 2.06 35.14
C LYS A 71 -14.40 2.98 34.11
N THR A 72 -13.19 3.41 34.41
CA THR A 72 -12.31 4.11 33.46
C THR A 72 -11.42 3.09 32.75
N SER A 73 -11.34 3.18 31.42
CA SER A 73 -10.40 2.44 30.60
C SER A 73 -9.74 3.32 29.54
N VAL A 74 -8.57 2.91 29.07
CA VAL A 74 -7.94 3.53 27.90
C VAL A 74 -8.58 2.98 26.63
N GLN A 75 -8.98 3.87 25.72
CA GLN A 75 -9.53 3.56 24.42
C GLN A 75 -8.69 4.24 23.32
N LEU A 76 -8.55 3.57 22.19
CA LEU A 76 -7.88 4.11 21.01
C LEU A 76 -8.88 4.88 20.15
N GLU A 77 -8.59 6.15 19.86
CA GLU A 77 -9.26 6.89 18.79
C GLU A 77 -8.43 6.74 17.52
N LEU A 78 -8.90 5.95 16.55
CA LEU A 78 -8.18 5.70 15.31
C LEU A 78 -8.29 6.91 14.38
N LEU A 79 -7.14 7.36 13.87
CA LEU A 79 -7.02 8.45 12.92
C LEU A 79 -6.67 7.97 11.51
N GLY A 80 -6.03 6.80 11.40
CA GLY A 80 -5.62 6.23 10.13
C GLY A 80 -5.21 4.76 10.28
N ILE A 81 -5.38 4.00 9.21
CA ILE A 81 -4.88 2.63 9.08
C ILE A 81 -4.19 2.49 7.74
N ARG A 82 -3.22 1.60 7.68
CA ARG A 82 -2.64 1.15 6.41
C ARG A 82 -2.34 -0.34 6.48
N LEU A 83 -2.24 -0.97 5.33
CA LEU A 83 -1.69 -2.32 5.26
C LEU A 83 -0.21 -2.28 5.67
N PRO A 84 0.29 -3.28 6.43
CA PRO A 84 1.71 -3.38 6.74
C PRO A 84 2.50 -3.48 5.45
N ALA A 85 3.69 -2.89 5.41
CA ALA A 85 4.52 -2.87 4.20
C ALA A 85 4.82 -4.29 3.66
N SER A 86 4.93 -5.28 4.55
CA SER A 86 5.12 -6.69 4.18
C SER A 86 3.91 -7.29 3.44
N LEU A 87 2.68 -6.89 3.78
CA LEU A 87 1.46 -7.36 3.11
C LEU A 87 1.11 -6.53 1.88
N ALA A 88 1.41 -5.23 1.90
CA ALA A 88 1.26 -4.36 0.73
C ALA A 88 2.15 -4.82 -0.44
N ASN A 89 3.30 -5.43 -0.14
CA ASN A 89 4.19 -6.02 -1.15
C ASN A 89 3.73 -7.41 -1.64
N SER A 90 2.82 -8.09 -0.94
CA SER A 90 2.36 -9.46 -1.27
C SER A 90 0.96 -9.52 -1.89
N LEU A 91 0.15 -8.46 -1.74
CA LEU A 91 -1.08 -8.33 -2.52
C LEU A 91 -0.68 -8.00 -3.97
N PRO A 92 -1.19 -8.72 -4.98
CA PRO A 92 -1.04 -8.27 -6.36
C PRO A 92 -1.70 -6.89 -6.42
N LEU A 93 -0.86 -5.87 -6.55
CA LEU A 93 -1.28 -4.49 -6.63
C LEU A 93 -2.11 -4.36 -7.91
N VAL A 94 -3.43 -4.44 -7.77
CA VAL A 94 -4.37 -4.08 -8.84
C VAL A 94 -4.25 -2.58 -9.22
N SER A 95 -3.34 -1.86 -8.57
CA SER A 95 -2.96 -0.48 -8.83
C SER A 95 -1.47 -0.31 -9.17
N GLY A 96 -0.86 -1.30 -9.82
CA GLY A 96 0.51 -1.18 -10.33
C GLY A 96 0.78 -1.96 -11.60
N GLN A 97 -0.26 -2.46 -12.29
CA GLN A 97 -0.13 -3.01 -13.63
C GLN A 97 -1.18 -2.37 -14.53
N ALA A 98 -0.81 -1.96 -15.74
CA ALA A 98 -1.71 -1.39 -16.72
C ALA A 98 -1.30 -1.85 -18.12
N GLU A 99 -2.28 -2.02 -19.00
CA GLU A 99 -2.05 -2.26 -20.42
C GLU A 99 -2.23 -0.97 -21.21
N PHE A 100 -1.40 -0.78 -22.23
CA PHE A 100 -1.48 0.38 -23.11
C PHE A 100 -0.97 0.04 -24.52
N ASP A 101 -1.45 0.80 -25.49
CA ASP A 101 -1.00 0.69 -26.87
C ASP A 101 -0.02 1.82 -27.22
N LEU A 102 1.03 1.46 -27.96
CA LEU A 102 1.98 2.41 -28.55
C LEU A 102 2.23 2.03 -30.00
N GLY A 103 1.62 2.77 -30.92
CA GLY A 103 1.54 2.39 -32.34
C GLY A 103 0.71 1.12 -32.50
N ASP A 104 1.19 0.15 -33.27
CA ASP A 104 0.53 -1.13 -33.52
C ASP A 104 0.90 -2.23 -32.50
N ARG A 105 1.40 -1.84 -31.33
CA ARG A 105 1.91 -2.76 -30.31
C ARG A 105 1.26 -2.50 -28.96
N THR A 106 0.74 -3.58 -28.38
CA THR A 106 0.23 -3.58 -27.01
C THR A 106 1.34 -3.96 -26.04
N TYR A 107 1.38 -3.22 -24.93
CA TYR A 107 2.33 -3.39 -23.85
C TYR A 107 1.59 -3.54 -22.53
N ALA A 108 2.21 -4.27 -21.60
CA ALA A 108 1.80 -4.31 -20.21
C ALA A 108 2.90 -3.66 -19.37
N CYS A 109 2.58 -2.62 -18.63
CA CYS A 109 3.51 -2.00 -17.69
C CYS A 109 3.16 -2.36 -16.26
N SER A 110 4.17 -2.35 -15.41
CA SER A 110 3.99 -2.50 -13.98
C SER A 110 5.07 -1.81 -13.16
N LEU A 111 4.75 -1.44 -11.93
CA LEU A 111 5.75 -1.04 -10.95
C LEU A 111 6.02 -2.19 -10.00
N SER A 112 7.27 -2.65 -9.97
CA SER A 112 7.71 -3.72 -9.09
C SER A 112 8.82 -3.24 -8.17
N ARG A 113 8.82 -3.68 -6.92
CA ARG A 113 9.91 -3.36 -6.00
C ARG A 113 11.06 -4.35 -6.17
N SER A 114 12.27 -3.85 -6.38
CA SER A 114 13.50 -4.65 -6.44
C SER A 114 14.45 -4.11 -5.37
N GLY A 115 14.50 -4.78 -4.21
CA GLY A 115 15.24 -4.31 -3.05
C GLY A 115 14.66 -3.00 -2.48
N ASP A 116 15.50 -1.97 -2.34
CA ASP A 116 15.12 -0.68 -1.77
C ASP A 116 14.40 0.26 -2.76
N PHE A 117 14.45 -0.04 -4.07
CA PHE A 117 13.93 0.82 -5.13
C PHE A 117 12.71 0.22 -5.82
N GLN A 118 11.87 1.10 -6.37
CA GLN A 118 10.76 0.73 -7.25
C GLN A 118 11.25 0.79 -8.69
N GLU A 119 11.08 -0.28 -9.46
CA GLU A 119 11.45 -0.39 -10.87
C GLU A 119 10.18 -0.35 -11.74
N LEU A 120 10.20 0.44 -12.82
CA LEU A 120 9.21 0.38 -13.89
C LEU A 120 9.54 -0.80 -14.81
N ARG A 121 8.60 -1.70 -15.02
CA ARG A 121 8.73 -2.86 -15.92
C ARG A 121 7.71 -2.77 -17.04
N ILE A 122 8.17 -2.77 -18.29
CA ILE A 122 7.32 -2.72 -19.48
C ILE A 122 7.55 -3.99 -20.28
N ARG A 123 6.49 -4.78 -20.45
CA ARG A 123 6.49 -6.03 -21.21
C ARG A 123 5.83 -5.80 -22.57
N ASN A 124 6.44 -6.32 -23.63
CA ASN A 124 5.83 -6.37 -24.97
C ASN A 124 5.09 -7.70 -25.22
N SER A 125 4.37 -7.80 -26.33
CA SER A 125 3.68 -9.03 -26.77
C SER A 125 4.60 -10.25 -27.00
N GLN A 126 5.89 -10.03 -27.20
CA GLN A 126 6.89 -11.10 -27.35
C GLN A 126 7.42 -11.62 -26.00
N GLY A 127 6.98 -11.04 -24.88
CA GLY A 127 7.40 -11.40 -23.53
C GLY A 127 8.69 -10.72 -23.06
N LEU A 128 9.33 -9.90 -23.90
CA LEU A 128 10.51 -9.11 -23.51
C LEU A 128 10.11 -8.03 -22.51
N VAL A 129 10.89 -7.90 -21.45
CA VAL A 129 10.66 -6.93 -20.38
C VAL A 129 11.79 -5.91 -20.35
N LEU A 130 11.43 -4.63 -20.42
CA LEU A 130 12.32 -3.52 -20.12
C LEU A 130 12.11 -3.12 -18.65
N ALA A 131 13.16 -3.22 -17.83
CA ALA A 131 13.17 -2.80 -16.43
C ALA A 131 14.02 -1.53 -16.24
N ILE A 132 13.47 -0.53 -15.56
CA ILE A 132 14.06 0.81 -15.44
C ILE A 132 13.97 1.28 -13.99
N GLN A 133 15.08 1.76 -13.46
CA GLN A 133 15.15 2.39 -12.15
C GLN A 133 14.93 3.91 -12.26
N PRO A 134 14.20 4.54 -11.32
CA PRO A 134 14.00 5.98 -11.28
C PRO A 134 15.32 6.74 -11.29
N GLY A 135 15.42 7.74 -12.17
CA GLY A 135 16.61 8.58 -12.31
C GLY A 135 17.75 7.96 -13.12
N GLN A 136 17.61 6.72 -13.60
CA GLN A 136 18.61 6.10 -14.48
C GLN A 136 18.32 6.33 -15.96
N LYS A 137 19.41 6.51 -16.71
CA LYS A 137 19.41 6.63 -18.18
C LYS A 137 19.65 5.30 -18.89
N THR A 138 19.87 4.24 -18.13
CA THR A 138 20.04 2.87 -18.61
C THR A 138 18.93 1.99 -18.04
N GLY A 139 18.48 1.02 -18.83
CA GLY A 139 17.50 0.01 -18.46
C GLY A 139 17.97 -1.38 -18.86
N LEU A 140 17.37 -2.41 -18.27
CA LEU A 140 17.66 -3.80 -18.57
C LEU A 140 16.54 -4.38 -19.45
N LEU A 141 16.87 -4.82 -20.66
CA LEU A 141 15.94 -5.41 -21.62
C LEU A 141 16.20 -6.90 -21.78
N GLY A 142 15.21 -7.74 -21.46
CA GLY A 142 15.31 -9.19 -21.69
C GLY A 142 14.13 -9.97 -21.14
N ASN A 143 14.17 -11.29 -21.32
CA ASN A 143 13.17 -12.20 -20.75
C ASN A 143 13.46 -12.53 -19.27
N ASN A 144 14.75 -12.59 -18.90
CA ASN A 144 15.24 -12.87 -17.55
C ASN A 144 16.37 -11.91 -17.19
N ARG A 145 16.55 -11.62 -15.88
CA ARG A 145 17.53 -10.64 -15.38
C ARG A 145 18.99 -11.04 -15.66
N GLU A 146 19.28 -12.34 -15.67
CA GLU A 146 20.63 -12.88 -15.92
C GLU A 146 21.13 -12.69 -17.36
N ASN A 147 20.21 -12.66 -18.33
CA ASN A 147 20.51 -12.49 -19.76
C ASN A 147 20.00 -11.14 -20.29
N ALA A 148 19.69 -10.20 -19.39
CA ALA A 148 19.16 -8.90 -19.79
C ALA A 148 20.28 -8.03 -20.38
N GLN A 149 19.99 -7.41 -21.51
CA GLN A 149 20.90 -6.47 -22.14
C GLN A 149 20.69 -5.07 -21.56
N GLU A 150 21.77 -4.39 -21.20
CA GLU A 150 21.72 -2.98 -20.87
C GLU A 150 21.43 -2.15 -22.14
N VAL A 151 20.38 -1.33 -22.06
CA VAL A 151 19.96 -0.44 -23.13
C VAL A 151 19.89 0.99 -22.61
N ASP A 152 20.31 1.95 -23.44
CA ASP A 152 20.14 3.38 -23.15
C ASP A 152 18.68 3.79 -23.37
N VAL A 153 18.01 4.14 -22.27
CA VAL A 153 16.59 4.51 -22.27
C VAL A 153 16.35 6.00 -22.58
N SER A 154 17.42 6.77 -22.77
CA SER A 154 17.35 8.17 -23.22
C SER A 154 17.06 8.31 -24.72
N ARG A 155 16.94 7.19 -25.45
CA ARG A 155 16.59 7.21 -26.88
C ARG A 155 15.12 7.56 -27.05
N PRO A 156 14.73 8.32 -28.09
CA PRO A 156 13.35 8.81 -28.27
C PRO A 156 12.27 7.72 -28.21
N PHE A 157 12.58 6.53 -28.73
CA PHE A 157 11.67 5.38 -28.66
C PHE A 157 11.36 4.97 -27.21
N PHE A 158 12.40 4.83 -26.38
CA PHE A 158 12.24 4.42 -24.98
C PHE A 158 11.62 5.53 -24.15
N GLU A 159 11.96 6.80 -24.39
CA GLU A 159 11.30 7.92 -23.72
C GLU A 159 9.79 7.90 -23.95
N ASN A 160 9.35 7.76 -25.21
CA ASN A 160 7.92 7.67 -25.54
C ASN A 160 7.26 6.45 -24.90
N LEU A 161 7.94 5.30 -24.89
CA LEU A 161 7.45 4.07 -24.27
C LEU A 161 7.27 4.22 -22.76
N ILE A 162 8.23 4.87 -22.09
CA ILE A 162 8.18 5.14 -20.64
C ILE A 162 7.07 6.12 -20.31
N GLN A 163 6.93 7.21 -21.08
CA GLN A 163 5.88 8.19 -20.87
C GLN A 163 4.48 7.58 -21.06
N ALA A 164 4.30 6.73 -22.07
CA ALA A 164 3.05 6.01 -22.28
C ALA A 164 2.72 5.06 -21.11
N ALA A 165 3.73 4.34 -20.61
CA ALA A 165 3.58 3.45 -19.45
C ALA A 165 3.24 4.21 -18.16
N LEU A 166 3.94 5.32 -17.88
CA LEU A 166 3.66 6.15 -16.69
C LEU A 166 2.23 6.71 -16.72
N ARG A 167 1.79 7.21 -17.89
CA ARG A 167 0.42 7.67 -18.10
C ARG A 167 -0.60 6.55 -17.86
N ALA A 168 -0.33 5.34 -18.35
CA ALA A 168 -1.21 4.18 -18.16
C ALA A 168 -1.31 3.76 -16.68
N LEU A 169 -0.24 3.95 -15.92
CA LEU A 169 -0.22 3.72 -14.46
C LEU A 169 -0.85 4.87 -13.65
N GLY A 170 -1.17 5.99 -14.28
CA GLY A 170 -1.77 7.17 -13.63
C GLY A 170 -0.79 7.95 -12.74
N ILE A 171 0.50 7.99 -13.12
CA ILE A 171 1.60 8.65 -12.40
C ILE A 171 2.23 9.75 -13.26
#